data_AF-A0A059BU67-F1
#
_entry.id   AF-A0A059BU67-F1
#
_cell.length_a   1.000
_cell.length_b   1.000
_cell.length_c   1.000
_cell.angle_alpha   90.00
_cell.angle_beta   90.00
_cell.angle_gamma   90.00
#
_symmetry.space_group_name_H-M   'P 1'
#
loop_
_entity.id
_entity.type
_entity.pdbx_description
1 polymer ?
#
loop_
_entity_poly.entity_id
_entity_poly.type
_entity_poly.pdbx_seq_one_letter_code
_entity_poly.pdbx_strand_id
1 'polypeptide(L)'
;MFNGHKLTQPEAALQLPETKVAADRQGATMNGSLEPAGAPRPKGAGRKADVTHAILRAMCMAASLTAFSFMVTAKQHSLLVVYGFQFPVHSKWSFSNSFEYLVGVSGAVTIHSFLQLLICISRLLRKSSAIPSRNYGWLVFAGDQVLAYALMSAGSAASGVTNLNRTGIRHTALPNFCKPLHSFCDHVTISIAFTFFSCILLATSVVLDVIWLTKY
;
A
#
# COMPACT_ATOMS: atom_id res chain seq x y z
N MET A 1 -7.67 42.38 -21.27
CA MET A 1 -6.67 41.40 -21.73
C MET A 1 -5.31 42.11 -21.77
N PHE A 2 -4.24 41.41 -21.37
CA PHE A 2 -2.80 41.77 -21.41
C PHE A 2 -2.13 42.56 -20.26
N ASN A 3 -1.73 41.79 -19.24
CA ASN A 3 -0.39 41.60 -18.65
C ASN A 3 0.76 42.60 -18.91
N GLY A 4 1.54 42.85 -17.83
CA GLY A 4 2.98 42.52 -17.86
C GLY A 4 3.99 43.43 -17.12
N HIS A 5 4.49 42.95 -15.97
CA HIS A 5 5.86 43.10 -15.39
C HIS A 5 6.38 44.50 -14.96
N LYS A 6 7.26 44.71 -13.97
CA LYS A 6 7.79 44.08 -12.73
C LYS A 6 8.97 45.00 -12.32
N LEU A 7 9.22 45.31 -11.05
CA LEU A 7 10.60 45.49 -10.52
C LEU A 7 10.63 45.40 -8.99
N THR A 8 11.78 45.05 -8.43
CA THR A 8 11.96 44.34 -7.14
C THR A 8 12.99 45.04 -6.24
N GLN A 9 12.77 44.96 -4.90
CA GLN A 9 13.75 44.96 -3.77
C GLN A 9 14.47 46.28 -3.36
N PRO A 10 15.10 46.36 -2.15
CA PRO A 10 14.71 45.87 -0.80
C PRO A 10 15.05 46.86 0.36
N GLU A 11 14.55 46.64 1.59
CA GLU A 11 15.06 47.31 2.81
C GLU A 11 15.33 46.33 3.97
N ALA A 12 16.43 46.58 4.68
CA ALA A 12 17.02 45.76 5.72
C ALA A 12 16.72 46.30 7.14
N ALA A 13 16.83 45.38 8.10
CA ALA A 13 16.44 45.46 9.50
C ALA A 13 17.27 46.38 10.42
N LEU A 14 16.71 46.78 11.57
CA LEU A 14 17.43 46.94 12.84
C LEU A 14 16.47 46.94 14.07
N GLN A 15 16.96 46.43 15.21
CA GLN A 15 16.23 45.96 16.42
C GLN A 15 16.58 46.78 17.70
N LEU A 16 15.58 47.05 18.58
CA LEU A 16 15.57 47.21 20.08
C LEU A 16 16.49 48.28 20.77
N PRO A 17 16.38 48.65 22.10
CA PRO A 17 15.50 48.20 23.22
C PRO A 17 14.99 49.20 24.32
N GLU A 18 14.04 48.68 25.12
CA GLU A 18 13.69 48.83 26.58
C GLU A 18 13.54 50.18 27.34
N THR A 19 12.56 50.24 28.28
CA THR A 19 12.74 50.57 29.74
C THR A 19 11.45 50.42 30.61
N LYS A 20 11.57 49.60 31.67
CA LYS A 20 10.94 49.54 33.04
C LYS A 20 9.41 49.58 33.28
N VAL A 21 8.91 48.72 34.19
CA VAL A 21 8.78 48.94 35.67
C VAL A 21 8.64 47.60 36.40
N ALA A 22 9.31 47.46 37.55
CA ALA A 22 9.24 46.33 38.47
C ALA A 22 8.47 46.68 39.75
N ALA A 23 7.76 45.71 40.34
CA ALA A 23 7.38 45.68 41.76
C ALA A 23 7.38 44.22 42.26
N ASP A 24 8.02 44.04 43.41
CA ASP A 24 8.41 42.81 44.11
C ASP A 24 7.33 42.31 45.09
N ARG A 25 7.20 40.98 45.27
CA ARG A 25 7.01 40.29 46.58
C ARG A 25 6.95 38.76 46.45
N GLN A 26 8.00 38.14 46.97
CA GLN A 26 8.23 36.75 47.39
C GLN A 26 6.99 35.92 47.80
N GLY A 27 6.89 34.69 47.27
CA GLY A 27 5.98 33.64 47.76
C GLY A 27 6.35 32.28 47.18
N ALA A 28 7.13 31.50 47.93
CA ALA A 28 7.44 30.12 47.61
C ALA A 28 6.16 29.25 47.63
N THR A 29 5.83 28.63 46.50
CA THR A 29 4.95 27.46 46.46
C THR A 29 5.57 26.42 45.56
N MET A 30 6.22 25.43 46.18
CA MET A 30 6.49 24.12 45.59
C MET A 30 5.16 23.48 45.20
N ASN A 31 4.78 23.54 43.93
CA ASN A 31 3.78 22.65 43.36
C ASN A 31 4.47 21.83 42.27
N GLY A 32 5.23 20.83 42.71
CA GLY A 32 5.59 19.71 41.86
C GLY A 32 4.30 19.04 41.39
N SER A 33 3.91 19.32 40.14
CA SER A 33 2.91 18.52 39.46
C SER A 33 3.51 17.15 39.28
N LEU A 34 3.07 16.22 40.13
CA LEU A 34 3.31 14.80 40.00
C LEU A 34 2.68 14.37 38.68
N GLU A 35 3.46 14.39 37.59
CA GLU A 35 3.17 13.60 36.40
C GLU A 35 2.76 12.20 36.87
N PRO A 36 1.59 11.67 36.48
CA PRO A 36 1.25 10.31 36.82
C PRO A 36 2.29 9.46 36.13
N ALA A 37 3.23 8.94 36.92
CA ALA A 37 4.25 8.00 36.50
C ALA A 37 3.55 6.94 35.65
N GLY A 38 3.74 7.04 34.33
CA GLY A 38 3.12 6.15 33.38
C GLY A 38 3.45 4.74 33.82
N ALA A 39 2.43 3.99 34.23
CA ALA A 39 2.59 2.62 34.68
C ALA A 39 3.52 1.89 33.69
N PRO A 40 4.51 1.11 34.15
CA PRO A 40 5.42 0.42 33.25
C PRO A 40 4.59 -0.41 32.29
N ARG A 41 4.49 0.00 31.01
CA ARG A 41 3.75 -0.78 30.03
C ARG A 41 4.36 -2.18 30.05
N PRO A 42 3.55 -3.25 30.17
CA PRO A 42 4.09 -4.60 30.17
C PRO A 42 4.87 -4.76 28.87
N LYS A 43 6.19 -4.99 28.97
CA LYS A 43 7.12 -5.14 27.83
C LYS A 43 6.64 -6.14 26.77
N GLY A 44 5.68 -7.01 27.12
CA GLY A 44 5.02 -7.96 26.23
C GLY A 44 3.93 -7.39 25.30
N ALA A 45 3.26 -6.27 25.62
CA ALA A 45 2.15 -5.77 24.81
C ALA A 45 2.63 -5.16 23.47
N GLY A 46 3.72 -4.39 23.48
CA GLY A 46 4.34 -3.86 22.27
C GLY A 46 4.91 -4.95 21.37
N ARG A 47 5.59 -5.94 21.96
CA ARG A 47 6.17 -7.07 21.21
C ARG A 47 5.11 -7.92 20.50
N LYS A 48 3.96 -8.14 21.13
CA LYS A 48 2.84 -8.86 20.48
C LYS A 48 2.29 -8.09 19.28
N ALA A 49 2.08 -6.78 19.42
CA ALA A 49 1.66 -5.94 18.31
C ALA A 49 2.69 -5.95 17.17
N ASP A 50 3.98 -5.77 17.47
CA ASP A 50 5.05 -5.80 16.45
C ASP A 50 5.09 -7.15 15.70
N VAL A 51 4.86 -8.27 16.41
CA VAL A 51 4.75 -9.62 15.79
C VAL A 51 3.51 -9.71 14.89
N THR A 52 2.35 -9.22 15.34
CA THR A 52 1.13 -9.22 14.53
C THR A 52 1.32 -8.42 13.23
N HIS A 53 1.90 -7.23 13.30
CA HIS A 53 2.23 -6.45 12.10
C HIS A 53 3.21 -7.21 11.20
N ALA A 54 4.26 -7.81 11.76
CA ALA A 54 5.23 -8.58 10.96
C ALA A 54 4.57 -9.78 10.23
N ILE A 55 3.69 -10.53 10.91
CA ILE A 55 2.95 -11.65 10.29
C ILE A 55 2.07 -11.13 9.16
N LEU A 56 1.33 -10.04 9.39
CA LEU A 56 0.43 -9.48 8.39
C LEU A 56 1.20 -9.01 7.13
N ARG A 57 2.37 -8.39 7.31
CA ARG A 57 3.27 -8.00 6.21
C ARG A 57 3.83 -9.21 5.47
N ALA A 58 4.23 -10.26 6.19
CA ALA A 58 4.71 -11.49 5.58
C ALA A 58 3.63 -12.18 4.74
N MET A 59 2.41 -12.27 5.26
CA MET A 59 1.25 -12.81 4.54
C MET A 59 0.92 -11.97 3.31
N CYS A 60 0.94 -10.64 3.43
CA CYS A 60 0.67 -9.72 2.32
C CYS A 60 1.72 -9.86 1.21
N MET A 61 3.00 -9.90 1.59
CA MET A 61 4.12 -10.11 0.67
C MET A 61 4.01 -11.46 -0.05
N ALA A 62 3.73 -12.53 0.68
CA ALA A 62 3.56 -13.85 0.08
C ALA A 62 2.40 -13.85 -0.92
N ALA A 63 1.24 -13.32 -0.51
CA ALA A 63 0.07 -13.24 -1.38
C ALA A 63 0.30 -12.37 -2.63
N SER A 64 0.95 -11.20 -2.49
CA SER A 64 1.19 -10.30 -3.62
C SER A 64 2.26 -10.86 -4.56
N LEU A 65 3.26 -11.57 -4.02
CA LEU A 65 4.26 -12.27 -4.81
C LEU A 65 3.65 -13.44 -5.58
N THR A 66 2.73 -14.19 -4.96
CA THR A 66 1.96 -15.24 -5.65
C THR A 66 1.12 -14.62 -6.76
N ALA A 67 0.37 -13.55 -6.49
CA ALA A 67 -0.41 -12.83 -7.50
C ALA A 67 0.47 -12.40 -8.69
N PHE A 68 1.59 -11.74 -8.42
CA PHE A 68 2.55 -11.29 -9.43
C PHE A 68 3.13 -12.47 -10.24
N SER A 69 3.56 -13.53 -9.56
CA SER A 69 4.20 -14.70 -10.20
C SER A 69 3.22 -15.43 -11.12
N PHE A 70 1.99 -15.70 -10.66
CA PHE A 70 0.96 -16.33 -11.50
C PHE A 70 0.61 -15.46 -12.71
N MET A 71 0.56 -14.14 -12.54
CA MET A 71 0.27 -13.23 -13.65
C MET A 71 1.41 -13.19 -14.69
N VAL A 72 2.66 -13.07 -14.24
CA VAL A 72 3.82 -12.98 -15.14
C VAL A 72 4.08 -14.29 -15.88
N THR A 73 3.76 -15.42 -15.24
CA THR A 73 3.82 -16.77 -15.81
C THR A 73 2.59 -17.10 -16.66
N ALA A 74 1.53 -16.28 -16.65
CA ALA A 74 0.39 -16.44 -17.53
C ALA A 74 0.80 -16.14 -18.99
N LYS A 75 1.25 -17.19 -19.67
CA LYS A 75 1.58 -17.20 -21.09
C LYS A 75 1.10 -18.53 -21.67
N GLN A 76 0.32 -18.47 -22.73
CA GLN A 76 -0.13 -19.68 -23.43
C GLN A 76 -0.16 -19.43 -24.93
N HIS A 77 0.36 -20.40 -25.68
CA HIS A 77 0.22 -20.47 -27.12
C HIS A 77 -0.86 -21.51 -27.43
N SER A 78 -1.92 -21.12 -28.13
CA SER A 78 -3.02 -22.03 -28.47
C SER A 78 -3.67 -21.63 -29.78
N LEU A 79 -4.34 -22.57 -30.44
CA LEU A 79 -5.10 -22.33 -31.66
C LEU A 79 -6.54 -21.99 -31.28
N LEU A 80 -7.05 -20.82 -31.68
CA LEU A 80 -8.46 -20.48 -31.57
C LEU A 80 -9.16 -20.91 -32.86
N VAL A 81 -10.22 -21.70 -32.71
CA VAL A 81 -11.14 -22.00 -33.81
C VAL A 81 -12.26 -20.96 -33.78
N VAL A 82 -12.25 -20.05 -34.74
CA VAL A 82 -13.29 -19.02 -34.91
C VAL A 82 -13.93 -19.24 -36.27
N TYR A 83 -15.23 -19.50 -36.31
CA TYR A 83 -15.98 -19.79 -37.54
C TYR A 83 -15.37 -20.89 -38.44
N GLY A 84 -14.75 -21.93 -37.85
CA GLY A 84 -14.16 -23.05 -38.59
C GLY A 84 -12.74 -22.83 -39.12
N PHE A 85 -12.19 -21.62 -38.95
CA PHE A 85 -10.79 -21.32 -39.28
C PHE A 85 -9.91 -21.38 -38.02
N GLN A 86 -8.72 -21.97 -38.13
CA GLN A 86 -7.75 -22.06 -37.04
C GLN A 86 -6.80 -20.86 -37.07
N PHE A 87 -6.82 -20.06 -36.00
CA PHE A 87 -5.91 -18.93 -35.83
C PHE A 87 -4.92 -19.25 -34.71
N PRO A 88 -3.60 -19.09 -34.93
CA PRO A 88 -2.61 -19.16 -33.85
C PRO A 88 -2.74 -17.93 -32.96
N VAL A 89 -2.81 -18.18 -31.66
CA VAL A 89 -3.11 -17.15 -30.65
C VAL A 89 -2.03 -17.21 -29.60
N HIS A 90 -1.26 -16.15 -29.55
CA HIS A 90 -0.30 -15.92 -28.49
C HIS A 90 -0.97 -15.03 -27.45
N SER A 91 -1.38 -15.61 -26.31
CA SER A 91 -1.81 -14.80 -25.17
C SER A 91 -0.68 -14.65 -24.18
N LYS A 92 -0.35 -13.40 -23.89
CA LYS A 92 0.58 -12.96 -22.86
C LYS A 92 -0.12 -11.90 -22.03
N TRP A 93 0.18 -11.87 -20.74
CA TRP A 93 -0.32 -10.83 -19.83
C TRP A 93 -0.07 -9.40 -20.33
N SER A 94 1.04 -9.16 -21.04
CA SER A 94 1.41 -7.84 -21.58
C SER A 94 0.53 -7.34 -22.73
N PHE A 95 -0.38 -8.15 -23.29
CA PHE A 95 -1.28 -7.68 -24.36
C PHE A 95 -2.52 -6.94 -23.84
N SER A 96 -2.79 -6.97 -22.54
CA SER A 96 -3.91 -6.25 -21.93
C SER A 96 -3.41 -5.23 -20.92
N ASN A 97 -3.74 -3.96 -21.14
CA ASN A 97 -3.41 -2.87 -20.22
C ASN A 97 -3.92 -3.14 -18.78
N SER A 98 -5.05 -3.86 -18.64
CA SER A 98 -5.58 -4.22 -17.32
C SER A 98 -4.70 -5.22 -16.59
N PHE A 99 -4.11 -6.17 -17.32
CA PHE A 99 -3.21 -7.17 -16.76
C PHE A 99 -1.83 -6.59 -16.48
N GLU A 100 -1.32 -5.72 -17.35
CA GLU A 100 -0.10 -4.95 -17.10
C GLU A 100 -0.23 -4.07 -15.85
N TYR A 101 -1.37 -3.38 -15.70
CA TYR A 101 -1.66 -2.60 -14.50
C TYR A 101 -1.67 -3.48 -13.24
N LEU A 102 -2.30 -4.67 -13.29
CA LEU A 102 -2.29 -5.64 -12.19
C LEU A 102 -0.88 -6.09 -11.81
N VAL A 103 -0.03 -6.39 -12.81
CA VAL A 103 1.36 -6.78 -12.60
C VAL A 103 2.16 -5.65 -11.97
N GLY A 104 2.02 -4.42 -12.48
CA GLY A 104 2.72 -3.25 -11.95
C GLY A 104 2.36 -2.97 -10.50
N VAL A 105 1.06 -2.96 -10.17
CA VAL A 105 0.59 -2.74 -8.79
C VAL A 105 0.99 -3.87 -7.86
N SER A 106 0.80 -5.14 -8.26
CA SER A 106 1.18 -6.29 -7.42
C SER A 106 2.69 -6.35 -7.17
N GLY A 107 3.50 -5.95 -8.15
CA GLY A 107 4.94 -5.78 -8.00
C GLY A 107 5.29 -4.68 -6.99
N ALA A 108 4.68 -3.50 -7.11
CA ALA A 108 4.88 -2.39 -6.17
C ALA A 108 4.51 -2.79 -4.73
N VAL A 109 3.38 -3.49 -4.54
CA VAL A 109 2.95 -3.99 -3.23
C VAL A 109 3.94 -5.01 -2.66
N THR A 110 4.49 -5.88 -3.51
CA THR A 110 5.48 -6.88 -3.07
C THR A 110 6.74 -6.21 -2.56
N ILE A 111 7.27 -5.22 -3.30
CA ILE A 111 8.44 -4.44 -2.89
C ILE A 111 8.15 -3.67 -1.60
N HIS A 112 7.00 -3.00 -1.53
CA HIS A 112 6.58 -2.25 -0.34
C HIS A 112 6.47 -3.16 0.90
N SER A 113 5.76 -4.29 0.77
CA SER A 113 5.56 -5.24 1.86
C SER A 113 6.87 -5.89 2.31
N PHE A 114 7.77 -6.18 1.37
CA PHE A 114 9.11 -6.70 1.67
C PHE A 114 9.94 -5.69 2.47
N LEU A 115 9.99 -4.42 2.03
CA LEU A 115 10.70 -3.37 2.74
C LEU A 115 10.16 -3.18 4.16
N GLN A 116 8.83 -3.15 4.30
CA GLN A 116 8.20 -3.02 5.61
C GLN A 116 8.46 -4.23 6.51
N LEU A 117 8.46 -5.44 5.96
CA LEU A 117 8.80 -6.66 6.69
C LEU A 117 10.24 -6.63 7.20
N LEU A 118 11.21 -6.19 6.39
CA LEU A 118 12.60 -6.03 6.81
C LEU A 118 12.74 -5.03 7.96
N ILE A 119 12.01 -3.91 7.89
CA ILE A 119 12.00 -2.90 8.96
C ILE A 119 11.41 -3.52 10.24
N CYS A 120 10.27 -4.21 10.16
CA CYS A 120 9.68 -4.92 11.30
C CYS A 120 10.65 -5.95 11.92
N ILE A 121 11.24 -6.82 11.11
CA ILE A 121 12.18 -7.85 11.58
C ILE A 121 13.41 -7.20 12.23
N SER A 122 13.99 -6.17 11.61
CA SER A 122 15.15 -5.47 12.16
C SER A 122 14.87 -4.86 13.55
N ARG A 123 13.65 -4.35 13.76
CA ARG A 123 13.20 -3.84 15.06
C ARG A 123 13.03 -4.95 16.09
N LEU A 124 12.44 -6.08 15.70
CA LEU A 124 12.32 -7.27 16.55
C LEU A 124 13.71 -7.78 16.99
N LEU A 125 14.65 -7.89 16.06
CA LEU A 125 16.00 -8.39 16.30
C LEU A 125 16.81 -7.47 17.23
N ARG A 126 16.71 -6.16 17.02
CA ARG A 126 17.43 -5.17 17.85
C ARG A 126 16.86 -5.05 19.27
N LYS A 127 15.75 -5.73 19.60
CA LYS A 127 14.97 -5.56 20.84
C LYS A 127 14.73 -4.09 21.21
N SER A 128 14.82 -3.21 20.23
CA SER A 128 14.79 -1.78 20.43
C SER A 128 13.36 -1.35 20.22
N SER A 129 12.73 -0.90 21.30
CA SER A 129 11.46 -0.19 21.26
C SER A 129 11.69 1.27 20.86
N ALA A 130 12.70 1.55 20.02
CA ALA A 130 12.86 2.85 19.40
C ALA A 130 11.59 3.12 18.61
N ILE A 131 10.79 4.00 19.19
CA ILE A 131 9.48 4.43 18.74
C ILE A 131 9.63 4.81 17.27
N PRO A 132 8.86 4.20 16.34
CA PRO A 132 8.78 4.75 14.99
C PRO A 132 8.25 6.17 15.17
N SER A 133 9.03 7.16 14.74
CA SER A 133 8.59 8.56 14.71
C SER A 133 7.15 8.62 14.23
N ARG A 134 6.28 9.40 14.89
CA ARG A 134 4.86 9.47 14.55
C ARG A 134 4.65 9.76 13.05
N ASN A 135 5.55 10.52 12.44
CA ASN A 135 5.56 10.82 11.01
C ASN A 135 5.78 9.58 10.13
N TYR A 136 6.64 8.65 10.55
CA TYR A 136 6.86 7.39 9.85
C TYR A 136 5.60 6.51 9.88
N GLY A 137 4.90 6.45 11.01
CA GLY A 137 3.62 5.72 11.10
C GLY A 137 2.57 6.26 10.14
N TRP A 138 2.43 7.58 10.04
CA TRP A 138 1.52 8.22 9.08
C TRP A 138 1.92 7.95 7.62
N LEU A 139 3.22 7.92 7.32
CA LEU A 139 3.70 7.61 5.96
C LEU A 139 3.38 6.16 5.57
N VAL A 140 3.59 5.20 6.47
CA VAL A 140 3.24 3.79 6.25
C VAL A 140 1.74 3.62 6.05
N PHE A 141 0.92 4.25 6.91
CA PHE A 141 -0.53 4.24 6.78
C PHE A 141 -0.99 4.78 5.41
N ALA A 142 -0.48 5.95 5.00
CA ALA A 142 -0.83 6.56 3.72
C ALA A 142 -0.38 5.69 2.54
N GLY A 143 0.82 5.11 2.60
CA GLY A 143 1.36 4.21 1.59
C GLY A 143 0.49 2.95 1.43
N ASP A 144 0.16 2.29 2.54
CA ASP A 144 -0.71 1.11 2.52
C ASP A 144 -2.10 1.40 1.99
N GLN A 145 -2.66 2.56 2.34
CA GLN A 145 -3.98 2.95 1.89
C GLN A 145 -4.01 3.14 0.36
N VAL A 146 -2.99 3.83 -0.19
CA VAL A 146 -2.84 4.03 -1.64
C VAL A 146 -2.66 2.68 -2.35
N LEU A 147 -1.82 1.80 -1.81
CA LEU A 147 -1.55 0.49 -2.40
C LEU A 147 -2.77 -0.44 -2.34
N ALA A 148 -3.56 -0.40 -1.27
CA ALA A 148 -4.81 -1.14 -1.16
C ALA A 148 -5.81 -0.69 -2.23
N TYR A 149 -5.99 0.63 -2.41
CA TYR A 149 -6.87 1.16 -3.45
C TYR A 149 -6.37 0.84 -4.85
N ALA A 150 -5.05 0.88 -5.07
CA ALA A 150 -4.46 0.46 -6.34
C ALA A 150 -4.74 -1.02 -6.62
N LEU A 151 -4.58 -1.93 -5.64
CA LEU A 151 -4.90 -3.35 -5.82
C LEU A 151 -6.38 -3.58 -6.10
N MET A 152 -7.27 -2.89 -5.38
CA MET A 152 -8.72 -2.97 -5.61
C MET A 152 -9.07 -2.54 -7.04
N SER A 153 -8.52 -1.41 -7.48
CA SER A 153 -8.72 -0.88 -8.84
C SER A 153 -8.19 -1.85 -9.91
N ALA A 154 -6.93 -2.28 -9.77
CA ALA A 154 -6.30 -3.18 -10.73
C ALA A 154 -6.98 -4.55 -10.78
N GLY A 155 -7.32 -5.13 -9.63
CA GLY A 155 -8.05 -6.39 -9.53
C GLY A 155 -9.43 -6.30 -10.19
N SER A 156 -10.14 -5.18 -10.02
CA SER A 156 -11.44 -4.94 -10.66
C SER A 156 -11.32 -4.83 -12.18
N ALA A 157 -10.34 -4.07 -12.68
CA ALA A 157 -10.09 -3.95 -14.11
C ALA A 157 -9.73 -5.31 -14.75
N ALA A 158 -8.81 -6.06 -14.12
CA ALA A 158 -8.42 -7.39 -14.56
C ALA A 158 -9.60 -8.39 -14.52
N SER A 159 -10.46 -8.29 -13.50
CA SER A 159 -11.67 -9.11 -13.39
C SER A 159 -12.66 -8.83 -14.52
N GLY A 160 -12.87 -7.56 -14.88
CA GLY A 160 -13.72 -7.18 -16.01
C GLY A 160 -13.25 -7.78 -17.33
N VAL A 161 -11.95 -7.66 -17.63
CA VAL A 161 -11.35 -8.27 -18.83
C VAL A 161 -11.44 -9.79 -18.79
N THR A 162 -11.18 -10.40 -17.63
CA THR A 162 -11.25 -11.87 -17.46
C THR A 162 -12.67 -12.40 -17.64
N ASN A 163 -13.68 -11.68 -17.14
CA ASN A 163 -15.08 -12.03 -17.31
C ASN A 163 -15.48 -12.01 -18.79
N LEU A 164 -15.12 -10.94 -19.52
CA LEU A 164 -15.32 -10.86 -20.97
C LEU A 164 -14.64 -12.01 -21.72
N ASN A 165 -13.43 -12.39 -21.29
CA ASN A 165 -12.67 -13.50 -21.87
C ASN A 165 -13.34 -14.87 -21.66
N ARG A 166 -14.15 -15.00 -20.60
CA ARG A 166 -14.80 -16.26 -20.19
C ARG A 166 -16.24 -16.38 -20.67
N THR A 167 -16.99 -15.27 -20.79
CA THR A 167 -18.40 -15.26 -21.21
C THR A 167 -18.59 -14.85 -22.67
N GLY A 168 -17.61 -14.15 -23.26
CA GLY A 168 -17.76 -13.48 -24.54
C GLY A 168 -18.85 -12.39 -24.50
N ILE A 169 -19.18 -11.86 -25.68
CA ILE A 169 -20.29 -10.91 -25.87
C ILE A 169 -21.26 -11.54 -26.87
N ARG A 170 -22.51 -11.79 -26.48
CA ARG A 170 -23.48 -12.53 -27.33
C ARG A 170 -23.82 -11.83 -28.66
N HIS A 171 -23.69 -10.52 -28.74
CA HIS A 171 -24.01 -9.71 -29.93
C HIS A 171 -22.77 -9.24 -30.72
N THR A 172 -21.57 -9.64 -30.31
CA THR A 172 -20.31 -9.30 -30.97
C THR A 172 -19.54 -10.59 -31.24
N ALA A 173 -18.63 -10.60 -32.21
CA ALA A 173 -17.83 -11.78 -32.56
C ALA A 173 -16.75 -12.16 -31.51
N LEU A 174 -16.97 -11.92 -30.21
CA LEU A 174 -16.02 -12.24 -29.15
C LEU A 174 -16.32 -13.62 -28.55
N PRO A 175 -15.60 -14.69 -28.95
CA PRO A 175 -15.81 -16.03 -28.44
C PRO A 175 -15.23 -16.20 -27.03
N ASN A 176 -15.57 -17.32 -26.38
CA ASN A 176 -15.02 -17.72 -25.09
C ASN A 176 -13.57 -18.19 -25.23
N PHE A 177 -12.61 -17.27 -25.12
CA PHE A 177 -11.18 -17.58 -25.27
C PHE A 177 -10.64 -18.49 -24.15
N CYS A 178 -11.25 -18.49 -22.96
CA CYS A 178 -10.82 -19.37 -21.86
C CYS A 178 -11.06 -20.87 -22.12
N LYS A 179 -11.85 -21.26 -23.13
CA LYS A 179 -12.00 -22.68 -23.49
C LYS A 179 -10.70 -23.27 -24.06
N PRO A 180 -10.10 -22.68 -25.12
CA PRO A 180 -8.80 -23.14 -25.61
C PRO A 180 -7.62 -22.64 -24.75
N LEU A 181 -7.74 -21.50 -24.05
CA LEU A 181 -6.68 -20.94 -23.20
C LEU A 181 -6.91 -21.19 -21.70
N HIS A 182 -7.25 -22.44 -21.35
CA HIS A 182 -7.62 -22.78 -19.98
C HIS A 182 -6.51 -22.48 -18.95
N SER A 183 -5.26 -22.85 -19.23
CA SER A 183 -4.12 -22.62 -18.31
C SER A 183 -3.84 -21.14 -18.09
N PHE A 184 -3.88 -20.32 -19.15
CA PHE A 184 -3.74 -18.88 -19.03
C PHE A 184 -4.86 -18.27 -18.17
N CYS A 185 -6.11 -18.63 -18.44
CA CYS A 185 -7.24 -18.10 -17.67
C CYS A 185 -7.22 -18.56 -16.20
N ASP A 186 -6.74 -19.77 -15.94
CA ASP A 186 -6.61 -20.27 -14.57
C ASP A 186 -5.53 -19.49 -13.80
N HIS A 187 -4.35 -19.29 -14.40
CA HIS A 187 -3.30 -18.45 -13.81
C HIS A 187 -3.76 -17.01 -13.54
N VAL A 188 -4.48 -16.40 -14.48
CA VAL A 188 -5.04 -15.05 -14.30
C VAL A 188 -6.09 -15.04 -13.18
N THR A 189 -6.95 -16.06 -13.11
CA THR A 189 -7.97 -16.16 -12.05
C THR A 189 -7.34 -16.32 -10.67
N ILE A 190 -6.33 -17.18 -10.54
CA ILE A 190 -5.56 -17.37 -9.30
C ILE A 190 -4.88 -16.04 -8.92
N SER A 191 -4.25 -15.37 -9.89
CA SER A 191 -3.59 -14.08 -9.65
C SER A 191 -4.57 -13.03 -9.09
N ILE A 192 -5.73 -12.87 -9.73
CA ILE A 192 -6.77 -11.92 -9.30
C ILE A 192 -7.27 -12.25 -7.88
N ALA A 193 -7.48 -13.54 -7.57
CA ALA A 193 -7.90 -13.96 -6.23
C ALA A 193 -6.87 -13.56 -5.16
N PHE A 194 -5.59 -13.79 -5.42
CA PHE A 194 -4.51 -13.38 -4.52
C PHE A 194 -4.37 -11.85 -4.45
N THR A 195 -4.63 -11.11 -5.52
CA THR A 195 -4.69 -9.63 -5.50
C THR A 195 -5.75 -9.12 -4.51
N PHE A 196 -6.98 -9.64 -4.58
CA PHE A 196 -8.03 -9.23 -3.64
C PHE A 196 -7.70 -9.64 -2.21
N PHE A 197 -7.10 -10.81 -2.01
CA PHE A 197 -6.63 -11.23 -0.70
C PHE A 197 -5.55 -10.28 -0.15
N SER A 198 -4.55 -9.91 -0.94
CA SER A 198 -3.56 -8.88 -0.56
C SER A 198 -4.20 -7.54 -0.24
N CYS A 199 -5.23 -7.13 -0.98
CA CYS A 199 -5.98 -5.90 -0.68
C CYS A 199 -6.62 -5.95 0.72
N ILE A 200 -7.21 -7.08 1.12
CA ILE A 200 -7.80 -7.26 2.45
C ILE A 200 -6.73 -7.22 3.54
N LEU A 201 -5.56 -7.82 3.30
CA LEU A 201 -4.44 -7.80 4.24
C LEU A 201 -3.88 -6.39 4.45
N LEU A 202 -3.76 -5.60 3.37
CA LEU A 202 -3.39 -4.18 3.47
C LEU A 202 -4.46 -3.37 4.21
N ALA A 203 -5.75 -3.55 3.90
CA ALA A 203 -6.83 -2.87 4.62
C ALA A 203 -6.82 -3.20 6.12
N THR A 204 -6.52 -4.45 6.48
CA THR A 204 -6.35 -4.85 7.88
C THR A 204 -5.13 -4.17 8.50
N SER A 205 -4.02 -4.03 7.76
CA SER A 205 -2.81 -3.34 8.22
C SER A 205 -3.09 -1.87 8.50
N VAL A 206 -3.80 -1.20 7.61
CA VAL A 206 -4.24 0.19 7.74
C VAL A 206 -5.05 0.39 9.01
N VAL A 207 -6.02 -0.48 9.29
CA VAL A 207 -6.83 -0.40 10.53
C VAL A 207 -5.97 -0.56 11.78
N LEU A 208 -5.03 -1.52 11.78
CA LEU A 208 -4.11 -1.72 12.90
C LEU A 208 -3.18 -0.53 13.10
N ASP A 209 -2.67 0.06 12.02
CA ASP A 209 -1.80 1.23 12.05
C ASP A 209 -2.55 2.44 12.65
N VAL A 210 -3.82 2.66 12.30
CA VAL A 210 -4.67 3.72 12.90
C VAL A 210 -4.92 3.47 14.39
N ILE A 211 -5.26 2.24 14.77
CA ILE A 211 -5.47 1.88 16.19
C ILE A 211 -4.17 2.11 16.99
N TRP A 212 -3.02 1.83 16.40
CA TRP A 212 -1.73 2.08 17.04
C TRP A 212 -1.43 3.58 17.15
N LEU A 213 -1.66 4.36 16.09
CA LEU A 213 -1.46 5.81 16.05
C LEU A 213 -2.40 6.58 16.99
N THR A 214 -3.60 6.08 17.25
CA THR A 214 -4.54 6.72 18.18
C THR A 214 -4.19 6.47 19.65
N LYS A 215 -3.39 5.44 19.94
CA LYS A 215 -3.02 5.03 21.30
C LYS A 215 -1.69 5.63 21.80
N TYR A 216 -0.95 6.33 20.94
CA TYR A 216 0.39 6.88 21.21
C TYR A 216 0.54 8.30 20.65
#